data_AF-A0A2N1TAA2-F1
#
_entry.id   AF-A0A2N1TAA2-F1
#
_cell.length_a   1.000
_cell.length_b   1.000
_cell.length_c   1.000
_cell.angle_alpha   90.00
_cell.angle_beta   90.00
_cell.angle_gamma   90.00
#
_symmetry.space_group_name_H-M   'P 1'
#
loop_
_entity.id
_entity.type
_entity.pdbx_description
1 polymer ?
#
loop_
_entity_poly.entity_id
_entity_poly.type
_entity_poly.pdbx_seq_one_letter_code
_entity_poly.pdbx_strand_id
1 'polypeptide(L)'
;MIRTQIQLTEQQAESLKKYSAEMNVSMAELIRDAIDNLMTTRVVISDADKKKKAMEAAGRFRSGNRDLARDHDWYLAETFE
;
A
#
# COMPACT_ATOMS: atom_id res chain seq x y z
N MET A 1 14.16 -1.11 -23.56
CA MET A 1 14.88 -1.11 -22.26
C MET A 1 16.14 -0.27 -22.39
N ILE A 2 16.52 0.45 -21.35
CA ILE A 2 17.80 1.20 -21.30
C ILE A 2 18.79 0.37 -20.49
N ARG A 3 20.03 0.22 -20.95
CA ARG A 3 21.07 -0.51 -20.22
C ARG A 3 21.57 0.34 -19.07
N THR A 4 21.35 -0.15 -17.85
CA THR A 4 21.83 0.49 -16.63
C THR A 4 22.73 -0.49 -15.88
N GLN A 5 23.93 -0.05 -15.51
CA GLN A 5 24.81 -0.80 -14.62
C GLN A 5 24.63 -0.28 -13.20
N ILE A 6 24.24 -1.17 -12.29
CA ILE A 6 24.10 -0.90 -10.86
C ILE A 6 24.96 -1.89 -10.09
N GLN A 7 25.47 -1.48 -8.93
CA GLN A 7 26.13 -2.38 -7.99
C GLN A 7 25.10 -2.85 -6.97
N LEU A 8 25.13 -4.14 -6.66
CA LEU A 8 24.34 -4.75 -5.60
C LEU A 8 25.29 -5.24 -4.52
N THR A 9 24.84 -5.22 -3.27
CA THR A 9 25.56 -5.93 -2.22
C THR A 9 25.47 -7.43 -2.48
N GLU A 10 26.43 -8.18 -1.94
CA GLU A 10 26.45 -9.65 -2.04
C GLU A 10 25.13 -10.25 -1.55
N GLN A 11 24.65 -9.80 -0.39
CA GLN A 11 23.38 -10.24 0.19
C GLN A 11 22.17 -9.96 -0.72
N GLN A 12 22.15 -8.81 -1.41
CA GLN A 12 21.08 -8.49 -2.35
C GLN A 12 21.12 -9.41 -3.58
N ALA A 13 22.31 -9.66 -4.12
CA ALA A 13 22.49 -10.55 -5.26
C ALA A 13 22.08 -11.99 -4.94
N GLU A 14 22.46 -12.51 -3.77
CA GLU A 14 22.05 -13.85 -3.31
C GLU A 14 20.55 -13.97 -3.14
N SER A 15 19.93 -12.96 -2.50
CA SER A 15 18.48 -12.92 -2.29
C SER A 15 17.74 -12.92 -3.62
N LEU A 16 18.13 -12.05 -4.55
CA LEU A 16 17.52 -11.98 -5.89
C LEU A 16 17.65 -13.30 -6.64
N LYS A 17 18.81 -13.95 -6.58
CA LYS A 17 19.04 -15.24 -7.24
C LYS A 17 18.14 -16.34 -6.67
N LYS A 18 17.99 -16.39 -5.34
CA LYS A 18 17.11 -17.34 -4.67
C LYS A 18 15.65 -17.13 -5.08
N TYR A 19 15.15 -15.90 -4.96
CA TYR A 19 13.76 -15.57 -5.30
C TYR A 19 13.46 -15.78 -6.79
N SER A 20 14.39 -15.43 -7.69
CA SER A 20 14.18 -15.65 -9.12
C SER A 20 14.09 -17.14 -9.46
N ALA A 21 14.86 -17.98 -8.77
CA ALA A 21 14.79 -19.44 -8.94
C ALA A 21 13.48 -20.02 -8.39
N GLU A 22 13.02 -19.57 -7.22
CA GLU A 22 11.73 -19.97 -6.64
C GLU A 22 10.55 -19.59 -7.53
N MET A 23 10.59 -18.42 -8.16
CA MET A 23 9.55 -17.92 -9.06
C MET A 23 9.70 -18.38 -10.51
N ASN A 24 10.78 -19.10 -10.84
CA ASN A 24 11.12 -19.55 -12.20
C ASN A 24 11.15 -18.40 -13.24
N VAL A 25 11.69 -17.25 -12.83
CA VAL A 25 11.88 -16.07 -13.69
C VAL A 25 13.35 -15.66 -13.70
N SER A 26 13.73 -14.79 -14.64
CA SER A 26 15.09 -14.24 -14.64
C SER A 26 15.28 -13.22 -13.51
N MET A 27 16.50 -13.10 -12.96
CA MET A 27 16.82 -12.03 -12.00
C MET A 27 16.49 -10.64 -12.55
N ALA A 28 16.69 -10.43 -13.85
CA ALA A 28 16.41 -9.16 -14.50
C ALA A 28 14.91 -8.84 -14.53
N GLU A 29 14.05 -9.86 -14.67
CA GLU A 29 12.60 -9.72 -14.61
C GLU A 29 12.14 -9.43 -13.20
N LEU A 30 12.61 -10.19 -12.21
CA LEU A 30 12.32 -9.92 -10.80
C LEU A 30 12.70 -8.49 -10.37
N ILE A 31 13.85 -7.98 -10.84
CA ILE A 31 14.27 -6.59 -10.55
C ILE A 31 13.29 -5.58 -11.16
N ARG A 32 12.79 -5.83 -12.38
CA ARG A 32 11.83 -4.91 -13.02
C ARG A 32 10.49 -4.94 -12.32
N ASP A 33 9.98 -6.13 -12.01
CA ASP A 33 8.72 -6.27 -11.29
C ASP A 33 8.80 -5.60 -9.92
N ALA A 34 9.94 -5.71 -9.23
CA ALA A 34 10.18 -5.01 -7.97
C ALA A 34 10.18 -3.47 -8.15
N ILE A 35 10.78 -2.96 -9.24
CA ILE A 35 10.77 -1.52 -9.56
C ILE A 35 9.35 -1.06 -9.89
N ASP A 36 8.61 -1.80 -10.72
CA ASP A 36 7.25 -1.46 -11.13
C ASP A 36 6.29 -1.52 -9.94
N ASN A 37 6.42 -2.51 -9.07
CA ASN A 37 5.69 -2.60 -7.81
C ASN A 37 6.07 -1.47 -6.86
N LEU A 38 7.35 -1.10 -6.77
CA LEU A 38 7.77 0.05 -5.98
C LEU A 38 7.16 1.34 -6.52
N MET A 39 7.07 1.53 -7.84
CA MET A 39 6.44 2.71 -8.44
C MET A 39 4.93 2.70 -8.23
N THR A 40 4.28 1.55 -8.32
CA THR A 40 2.85 1.40 -8.06
C THR A 40 2.52 1.63 -6.59
N THR A 41 3.37 1.16 -5.67
CA THR A 41 3.23 1.36 -4.22
C THR A 41 3.65 2.78 -3.81
N ARG A 42 4.59 3.40 -4.54
CA ARG A 42 4.97 4.82 -4.45
C ARG A 42 4.06 5.76 -5.22
N VAL A 43 3.03 5.26 -5.91
CA VAL A 43 1.73 5.94 -5.91
C VAL A 43 1.19 5.84 -4.49
N VAL A 44 1.94 6.45 -3.56
CA VAL A 44 1.43 7.05 -2.36
C VAL A 44 0.26 7.84 -2.89
N ILE A 45 -0.95 7.37 -2.59
CA ILE A 45 -2.19 8.13 -2.78
C ILE A 45 -1.78 9.55 -2.42
N SER A 46 -1.72 10.43 -3.42
CA SER A 46 -1.14 11.75 -3.20
C SER A 46 -1.92 12.38 -2.05
N ASP A 47 -1.35 13.31 -1.29
CA ASP A 47 -2.14 13.97 -0.25
C ASP A 47 -3.43 14.59 -0.83
N ALA A 48 -3.42 14.94 -2.12
CA ALA A 48 -4.61 15.32 -2.87
C ALA A 48 -5.60 14.16 -3.06
N ASP A 49 -5.15 12.97 -3.46
CA ASP A 49 -6.01 11.78 -3.62
C ASP A 49 -6.54 11.27 -2.27
N LYS A 50 -5.77 11.39 -1.18
CA LYS A 50 -6.21 11.04 0.18
C LYS A 50 -7.32 11.99 0.62
N LYS A 51 -7.12 13.30 0.41
CA LYS A 51 -8.14 14.33 0.69
C LYS A 51 -9.38 14.12 -0.17
N LYS A 52 -9.22 13.85 -1.47
CA LYS A 52 -10.33 13.57 -2.38
C LYS A 52 -11.15 12.37 -1.91
N LYS A 53 -10.49 11.26 -1.57
CA LYS A 53 -11.15 10.05 -1.06
C LYS A 53 -11.85 10.28 0.28
N ALA A 54 -11.25 11.06 1.18
CA ALA A 54 -11.88 11.44 2.45
C ALA A 54 -13.12 12.33 2.23
N MET A 55 -13.06 13.29 1.30
CA MET A 55 -14.18 14.15 0.93
C MET A 55 -15.31 13.37 0.28
N GLU A 56 -15.01 12.39 -0.57
CA GLU A 56 -16.02 11.50 -1.17
C GLU A 56 -16.71 10.59 -0.15
N ALA A 57 -16.01 10.23 0.94
CA ALA A 57 -16.59 9.44 2.03
C ALA A 57 -17.44 10.30 2.98
N ALA A 58 -17.09 11.58 3.16
CA ALA A 58 -17.80 12.49 4.05
C ALA A 58 -19.26 12.70 3.59
N GLY A 59 -20.22 12.40 4.47
CA GLY A 59 -21.65 12.55 4.19
C GLY A 59 -22.29 11.40 3.41
N ARG A 60 -21.52 10.39 2.99
CA ARG A 60 -22.04 9.19 2.30
C ARG A 60 -22.86 8.28 3.20
N PHE A 61 -22.61 8.32 4.52
CA PHE A 61 -23.25 7.45 5.50
C PHE A 61 -23.97 8.27 6.57
N ARG A 62 -25.09 7.74 7.07
CA ARG A 62 -25.88 8.34 8.16
C ARG A 62 -26.17 7.27 9.18
N SER A 63 -25.71 7.47 10.41
CA SER A 63 -25.99 6.58 11.55
C SER A 63 -27.36 6.83 12.18
N GLY A 64 -28.01 7.97 11.88
CA GLY A 64 -29.25 8.40 12.54
C GLY A 64 -29.03 9.11 13.88
N ASN A 65 -27.88 8.90 14.51
CA ASN A 65 -27.54 9.46 15.83
C ASN A 65 -26.78 10.78 15.64
N ARG A 66 -27.30 11.86 16.25
CA ARG A 66 -26.78 13.24 16.06
C ARG A 66 -25.52 13.53 16.88
N ASP A 67 -25.26 12.72 17.90
CA ASP A 67 -24.20 12.86 18.90
C ASP A 67 -23.18 11.71 18.85
N LEU A 68 -23.29 10.79 17.88
CA LEU A 68 -22.40 9.64 17.73
C LEU A 68 -20.91 10.02 17.69
N ALA A 69 -20.57 11.16 17.10
CA ALA A 69 -19.18 11.63 17.04
C ALA A 69 -18.65 12.11 18.40
N ARG A 70 -19.53 12.54 19.31
CA ARG A 70 -19.19 12.99 20.67
C ARG A 70 -19.13 11.81 21.63
N ASP A 71 -20.14 10.95 21.57
CA ASP A 71 -20.37 9.89 22.55
C ASP A 71 -20.04 8.50 21.97
N HIS A 72 -19.11 8.44 21.02
CA HIS A 72 -18.71 7.24 20.29
C HIS A 72 -18.45 6.02 21.20
N ASP A 73 -17.70 6.23 22.28
CA ASP A 73 -17.29 5.14 23.17
C ASP A 73 -18.46 4.58 23.98
N TRP A 74 -19.48 5.41 24.28
CA TRP A 74 -20.70 4.97 24.94
C TRP A 74 -21.52 4.05 24.02
N TYR A 75 -21.74 4.46 22.77
CA TYR A 75 -22.41 3.64 21.76
C TYR A 75 -21.65 2.35 21.45
N LEU A 76 -20.31 2.39 21.48
CA LEU A 76 -19.48 1.21 21.31
C LEU A 76 -19.70 0.22 22.45
N ALA A 77 -19.68 0.69 23.70
CA ALA A 77 -19.91 -0.15 24.87
C ALA A 77 -21.32 -0.77 24.86
N GLU A 78 -22.35 0.01 24.56
CA GLU A 78 -23.75 -0.47 24.44
C GLU A 78 -23.92 -1.57 23.38
N THR A 79 -23.13 -1.54 22.30
CA THR A 79 -23.26 -2.52 21.21
C THR A 79 -22.62 -3.88 21.53
N PHE A 80 -21.68 -3.94 22.48
CA PHE A 80 -20.92 -5.16 22.82
C PHE A 80 -21.28 -5.76 24.19
N GLU A 81 -22.27 -5.21 24.90
CA GLU A 81 -22.96 -5.85 26.04
C GLU A 81 -24.05 -6.82 25.58
#